data_AF-A0A7W7Z2U9-F1
#
_entry.id   AF-A0A7W7Z2U9-F1
#
_cell.length_a   1.000
_cell.length_b   1.000
_cell.length_c   1.000
_cell.angle_alpha   90.00
_cell.angle_beta   90.00
_cell.angle_gamma   90.00
#
_symmetry.space_group_name_H-M   'P 1'
#
loop_
_entity.id
_entity.type
_entity.pdbx_description
1 polymer ?
#
loop_
_entity_poly.entity_id
_entity_poly.type
_entity_poly.pdbx_seq_one_letter_code
_entity_poly.pdbx_strand_id
1 'polypeptide(L)' 'MTRRSGINVSDHALLRLLERAGAVDVEALRRAVATSIGRAVLVAESIGASEFVIVADGLSYVVKNGVVTTVFPEPRR' A
#
# COMPACT_ATOMS: atom_id res chain seq x y z
N MET A 1 -10.19 -39.44 1.58
CA MET A 1 -10.31 -37.97 1.59
C MET A 1 -8.96 -37.37 1.22
N THR A 2 -8.74 -37.02 -0.05
CA THR A 2 -7.45 -36.47 -0.51
C THR A 2 -7.42 -34.97 -0.22
N ARG A 3 -6.77 -34.55 0.87
CA ARG A 3 -6.47 -33.12 1.07
C ARG A 3 -5.53 -32.69 -0.04
N ARG A 4 -6.00 -31.89 -0.99
CA ARG A 4 -5.10 -31.03 -1.76
C ARG A 4 -4.58 -29.97 -0.80
N SER A 5 -3.46 -30.25 -0.13
CA SER A 5 -2.69 -29.23 0.56
C SER A 5 -2.00 -28.39 -0.50
N GLY A 6 -2.72 -27.41 -1.06
CA GLY A 6 -2.13 -26.38 -1.89
C GLY A 6 -1.18 -25.52 -1.07
N ILE A 7 -0.13 -25.01 -1.70
CA ILE A 7 0.77 -24.03 -1.09
C ILE A 7 0.11 -22.66 -1.20
N ASN A 8 0.06 -21.91 -0.08
CA ASN A 8 -0.37 -20.51 -0.09
C ASN A 8 0.81 -19.61 -0.46
N VAL A 9 0.56 -18.60 -1.28
CA VAL A 9 1.55 -17.59 -1.69
C VAL A 9 1.22 -16.28 -0.98
N SER A 10 2.21 -15.65 -0.35
CA SER A 10 2.02 -14.34 0.29
C SER A 10 1.99 -13.20 -0.73
N ASP A 11 1.35 -12.08 -0.39
CA ASP A 11 1.31 -10.87 -1.22
C ASP A 11 2.72 -10.40 -1.59
N HIS A 12 3.67 -10.50 -0.66
CA HIS A 12 5.08 -10.16 -0.92
C HIS A 12 5.69 -11.05 -2.00
N ALA A 13 5.51 -12.38 -1.92
CA ALA A 13 6.05 -13.30 -2.90
C ALA A 13 5.41 -13.10 -4.28
N LEU A 14 4.11 -12.81 -4.31
CA LEU A 14 3.39 -12.48 -5.54
C LEU A 14 3.90 -11.17 -6.16
N LEU A 15 4.09 -10.12 -5.36
CA LEU A 15 4.63 -8.83 -5.85
C LEU A 15 6.02 -9.01 -6.46
N ARG A 16 6.92 -9.75 -5.80
CA ARG A 16 8.26 -10.05 -6.33
C ARG A 16 8.21 -10.82 -7.64
N LEU A 17 7.26 -11.73 -7.79
CA LEU A 17 7.05 -12.46 -9.02
C LEU A 17 6.60 -11.52 -10.16
N LEU A 18 5.65 -10.63 -9.90
CA LEU A 18 5.14 -9.66 -10.89
C LEU A 18 6.22 -8.66 -11.33
N GLU A 19 7.01 -8.14 -10.38
CA GLU A 19 8.18 -7.28 -10.68
C GLU A 19 9.14 -7.99 -11.63
N ARG A 20 9.50 -9.25 -11.31
CA ARG A 20 10.47 -10.01 -12.10
C ARG A 20 9.93 -10.43 -13.47
N ALA A 21 8.64 -10.70 -13.58
CA ALA A 21 8.00 -11.02 -14.84
C ALA A 21 7.89 -9.81 -15.79
N GLY A 22 8.15 -8.59 -15.30
CA GLY A 22 7.92 -7.35 -16.06
C GLY A 22 6.45 -7.09 -16.37
N ALA A 23 5.54 -7.78 -15.67
CA ALA A 23 4.10 -7.68 -15.91
C ALA A 23 3.51 -6.36 -15.37
N VAL A 24 4.21 -5.72 -14.43
CA VAL A 24 3.77 -4.48 -13.78
C VAL A 24 4.98 -3.57 -13.54
N ASP A 25 4.85 -2.29 -13.92
CA ASP A 25 5.82 -1.26 -13.52
C ASP A 25 5.52 -0.80 -12.08
N VAL A 26 6.08 -1.54 -11.13
CA VAL A 26 5.85 -1.30 -9.69
C VAL A 26 6.39 0.07 -9.26
N GLU A 27 7.45 0.57 -9.88
CA GLU A 27 8.00 1.87 -9.54
C GLU A 27 7.14 3.02 -10.07
N ALA A 28 6.51 2.87 -11.24
CA ALA A 28 5.47 3.80 -11.69
C ALA A 28 4.26 3.82 -10.75
N LEU A 29 3.79 2.66 -10.30
CA LEU A 29 2.69 2.57 -9.33
C LEU A 29 3.05 3.21 -7.99
N ARG A 30 4.27 2.99 -7.48
CA ARG A 30 4.77 3.62 -6.26
C ARG A 30 4.72 5.15 -6.35
N ARG A 31 5.17 5.71 -7.48
CA ARG A 31 5.12 7.17 -7.73
C ARG A 31 3.68 7.67 -7.83
N ALA A 32 2.79 6.92 -8.48
CA ALA A 32 1.39 7.28 -8.60
C ALA A 32 0.71 7.37 -7.23
N VAL A 33 0.93 6.39 -6.34
CA VAL A 33 0.41 6.41 -4.97
C VAL A 33 0.99 7.57 -4.17
N ALA A 34 2.31 7.79 -4.23
CA ALA A 34 2.92 8.92 -3.53
C ALA A 34 2.35 10.27 -3.99
N THR A 35 2.06 10.40 -5.29
CA THR A 35 1.45 11.60 -5.87
C THR A 35 0.01 11.78 -5.41
N SER A 36 -0.79 10.70 -5.35
CA SER A 36 -2.21 10.80 -4.98
C SER A 36 -2.40 11.25 -3.53
N ILE A 37 -1.54 10.83 -2.61
CA ILE A 37 -1.66 11.17 -1.18
C ILE A 37 -0.73 12.32 -0.73
N GLY A 38 0.18 12.77 -1.60
CA GLY A 38 1.30 13.65 -1.22
C GLY A 38 0.87 14.97 -0.55
N ARG A 39 -0.25 15.58 -0.99
CA ARG A 39 -0.77 16.80 -0.36
C ARG A 39 -1.18 16.58 1.10
N ALA A 40 -1.82 15.45 1.40
CA ALA A 40 -2.24 15.12 2.75
C ALA A 40 -1.04 14.79 3.66
N VAL A 41 0.00 14.15 3.11
CA VAL A 41 1.27 13.92 3.81
C VAL A 41 1.92 15.24 4.22
N LEU A 42 2.06 16.19 3.30
CA LEU A 42 2.66 17.50 3.60
C LEU A 42 1.93 18.26 4.72
N VAL A 43 0.59 18.20 4.74
CA VAL A 43 -0.20 18.82 5.81
C VAL A 43 0.05 18.11 7.14
N ALA A 44 0.02 16.78 7.17
CA ALA A 44 0.27 16.01 8.39
C ALA A 44 1.68 16.24 8.95
N GLU A 45 2.70 16.31 8.09
CA GLU A 45 4.07 16.62 8.49
C GLU A 45 4.19 18.06 9.02
N SER A 46 3.49 19.02 8.42
CA SER A 46 3.51 20.43 8.87
C SER A 46 2.97 20.64 10.29
N ILE A 47 2.13 19.73 10.77
CA ILE A 47 1.60 19.72 12.15
C ILE A 47 2.41 18.81 13.09
N GLY A 48 3.54 18.27 12.63
CA GLY A 48 4.44 17.43 13.44
C GLY A 48 4.01 15.97 13.59
N ALA A 49 3.08 15.48 12.76
CA ALA A 49 2.68 14.07 12.80
C ALA A 49 3.64 13.19 11.99
N SER A 50 4.19 12.15 12.61
CA SER A 50 5.04 11.14 11.95
C SER A 50 4.31 9.83 11.66
N GLU A 51 3.18 9.58 12.33
CA GLU A 51 2.32 8.42 12.10
C GLU A 51 0.86 8.87 11.98
N PHE A 52 0.23 8.55 10.84
CA PHE A 52 -1.14 8.96 10.56
C PHE A 52 -1.80 8.07 9.49
N VAL A 53 -3.12 8.21 9.36
CA VAL A 53 -3.91 7.53 8.33
C VAL A 53 -4.49 8.56 7.38
N ILE A 54 -4.27 8.37 6.09
CA ILE A 54 -4.94 9.14 5.03
C ILE A 54 -6.08 8.30 4.49
N VAL A 55 -7.28 8.87 4.41
CA VAL A 55 -8.43 8.23 3.78
C VAL A 55 -8.71 8.93 2.45
N ALA A 56 -8.59 8.20 1.35
CA ALA A 56 -8.83 8.70 0.00
C ALA A 56 -9.28 7.56 -0.91
N ASP A 57 -10.20 7.82 -1.83
CA ASP A 57 -10.67 6.86 -2.84
C ASP A 57 -11.16 5.51 -2.27
N GLY A 58 -11.79 5.54 -1.09
CA GLY A 58 -12.27 4.32 -0.42
C GLY A 58 -11.16 3.44 0.18
N LEU A 59 -9.95 4.00 0.33
CA LEU A 59 -8.78 3.34 0.90
C LEU A 59 -8.24 4.11 2.09
N SER A 60 -7.69 3.37 3.06
CA SER A 60 -6.98 3.91 4.22
C SER A 60 -5.49 3.59 4.10
N TYR A 61 -4.68 4.62 3.91
CA TYR A 61 -3.22 4.54 3.78
C TYR A 61 -2.57 4.80 5.13
N VAL A 62 -1.89 3.79 5.69
CA VAL A 62 -1.15 3.96 6.94
C VAL A 62 0.26 4.46 6.64
N VAL A 63 0.54 5.69 7.06
CA VAL A 63 1.83 6.34 6.87
C VAL A 63 2.60 6.33 8.18
N LYS A 64 3.86 5.88 8.14
CA LYS A 64 4.82 5.93 9.25
C LYS A 64 6.14 6.49 8.74
N ASN A 65 6.63 7.56 9.35
CA ASN A 65 7.90 8.21 9.01
C ASN A 65 8.04 8.49 7.50
N GLY A 66 6.98 9.05 6.88
CA GLY A 66 6.94 9.35 5.45
C GLY A 66 6.76 8.15 4.52
N VAL A 67 6.54 6.94 5.04
CA VAL A 67 6.39 5.71 4.26
C VAL A 67 4.98 5.14 4.40
N VAL A 68 4.33 4.84 3.26
CA VAL A 68 3.11 4.03 3.26
C VAL A 68 3.49 2.59 3.59
N THR A 69 3.02 2.10 4.72
CA THR A 69 3.37 0.77 5.25
C THR A 69 2.32 -0.29 4.93
N THR A 70 1.06 0.11 4.87
CA THR A 70 -0.06 -0.77 4.51
C THR A 70 -1.24 0.06 4.01
N VAL A 71 -2.13 -0.60 3.27
CA VAL A 71 -3.37 -0.03 2.76
C VAL A 71 -4.51 -0.97 3.15
N PHE A 72 -5.57 -0.40 3.71
CA PHE A 72 -6.79 -1.13 4.01
C PHE A 72 -7.95 -0.61 3.15
N PRO A 73 -8.94 -1.45 2.83
CA PRO A 73 -10.25 -0.95 2.45
C PRO A 73 -10.76 0.01 3.53
N GLU A 74 -11.40 1.12 3.15
CA GLU A 74 -12.01 2.01 4.13
C GLU A 74 -13.01 1.23 5.00
N PRO A 75 -12.94 1.33 6.33
CA PRO A 75 -13.93 0.71 7.19
C PRO A 75 -15.31 1.32 6.88
N ARG A 76 -16.28 0.46 6.49
CA ARG A 76 -17.68 0.88 6.35
C ARG A 76 -18.12 1.48 7.70
N ARG A 77 -18.40 2.78 7.72
CA ARG A 77 -19.08 3.43 8.83
C ARG A 77 -20.52 2.94 8.96
#